data_AF-A0A7H0VGN0-F1
#
_entry.id   AF-A0A7H0VGN0-F1
#
_cell.length_a   1.000
_cell.length_b   1.000
_cell.length_c   1.000
_cell.angle_alpha   90.00
_cell.angle_beta   90.00
_cell.angle_gamma   90.00
#
_symmetry.space_group_name_H-M   'P 1'
#
loop_
_entity.id
_entity.type
_entity.pdbx_description
1 polymer ?
#
loop_
_entity_poly.entity_id
_entity_poly.type
_entity_poly.pdbx_seq_one_letter_code
_entity_poly.pdbx_strand_id
1 'polypeptide(L)'
;MAIPKPGSRVITVEDQIYRWMASGNDGWIDLYIELDGEKGQRLMVKFDYHHKRIQTNDSVSLQQQFLVTPDIVRQTIDYGKKNGWKPSEKGKPLDLNHIDDKINWKK
;
A
#
# COMPACT_ATOMS: atom_id res chain seq x y z
N MET A 1 10.32 -7.93 11.37
CA MET A 1 9.05 -8.56 11.80
C MET A 1 8.20 -8.80 10.57
N ALA A 2 7.35 -9.84 10.54
CA ALA A 2 6.46 -10.16 9.41
C ALA A 2 5.09 -9.46 9.57
N ILE A 3 4.31 -9.33 8.51
CA ILE A 3 2.95 -8.80 8.53
C ILE A 3 2.07 -9.80 9.30
N PRO A 4 1.26 -9.35 10.29
CA PRO A 4 0.32 -10.23 10.98
C PRO A 4 -0.66 -10.88 10.02
N LYS A 5 -1.01 -12.15 10.25
CA LYS A 5 -2.02 -12.84 9.43
C LYS A 5 -3.41 -12.17 9.52
N PRO A 6 -3.94 -11.83 10.72
CA PRO A 6 -5.23 -11.15 10.83
C PRO A 6 -5.19 -9.76 10.17
N GLY A 7 -6.21 -9.44 9.36
CA GLY A 7 -6.32 -8.14 8.69
C GLY A 7 -5.44 -7.96 7.44
N SER A 8 -4.51 -8.88 7.19
CA SER A 8 -3.74 -8.91 5.93
C SER A 8 -4.50 -9.63 4.82
N ARG A 9 -4.14 -9.30 3.58
CA ARG A 9 -4.68 -9.88 2.36
C ARG A 9 -3.54 -10.47 1.54
N VAL A 10 -3.87 -11.34 0.59
CA VAL A 10 -2.89 -11.91 -0.35
C VAL A 10 -3.23 -11.52 -1.78
N ILE A 11 -2.21 -11.44 -2.63
CA ILE A 11 -2.33 -11.23 -4.07
C ILE A 11 -1.24 -12.01 -4.79
N THR A 12 -1.55 -12.55 -5.96
CA THR A 12 -0.56 -13.17 -6.85
C THR A 12 -0.16 -12.18 -7.93
N VAL A 13 1.15 -11.94 -8.07
CA VAL A 13 1.74 -11.08 -9.11
C VAL A 13 2.94 -11.83 -9.69
N GLU A 14 2.93 -12.10 -11.00
CA GLU A 14 4.02 -12.82 -11.70
C GLU A 14 4.38 -14.15 -10.99
N ASP A 15 3.37 -14.97 -10.71
CA ASP A 15 3.50 -16.28 -10.01
C ASP A 15 4.06 -16.24 -8.58
N GLN A 16 4.30 -15.04 -8.04
CA GLN A 16 4.68 -14.85 -6.64
C GLN A 16 3.48 -14.41 -5.81
N ILE A 17 3.32 -15.02 -4.65
CA ILE A 17 2.29 -14.67 -3.69
C ILE A 17 2.85 -13.63 -2.73
N TYR A 18 2.17 -12.50 -2.66
CA TYR A 18 2.50 -11.39 -1.76
C TYR A 18 1.42 -11.25 -0.70
N ARG A 19 1.85 -10.95 0.52
CA ARG A 19 0.98 -10.55 1.62
C ARG A 19 1.06 -9.04 1.77
N TRP A 20 -0.10 -8.41 1.92
CA TRP A 20 -0.19 -6.97 2.09
C TRP A 20 -1.19 -6.57 3.18
N MET A 21 -0.97 -5.40 3.75
CA MET A 21 -1.83 -4.80 4.76
C MET A 21 -1.84 -3.29 4.58
N ALA A 22 -3.03 -2.70 4.56
CA ALA A 22 -3.21 -1.26 4.61
C ALA A 22 -3.66 -0.85 6.01
N SER A 23 -3.10 0.23 6.55
CA SER A 23 -3.49 0.81 7.83
C SER A 23 -3.66 2.31 7.68
N GLY A 24 -4.82 2.82 8.08
CA GLY A 24 -5.00 4.26 8.20
C GLY A 24 -4.23 4.79 9.40
N ASN A 25 -3.47 5.87 9.20
CA ASN A 25 -2.78 6.63 10.24
C ASN A 25 -3.19 8.11 10.15
N ASP A 26 -2.69 8.93 11.08
CA ASP A 26 -2.99 10.37 11.13
C ASP A 26 -2.35 11.10 9.93
N GLY A 27 -3.11 11.24 8.84
CA GLY A 27 -2.74 12.00 7.64
C GLY A 27 -2.50 11.18 6.39
N TRP A 28 -2.26 9.87 6.48
CA TRP A 28 -2.05 8.99 5.33
C TRP A 28 -2.47 7.54 5.62
N ILE A 29 -2.45 6.72 4.57
CA ILE A 29 -2.62 5.28 4.62
C ILE A 29 -1.26 4.64 4.39
N ASP A 30 -0.77 3.86 5.36
CA ASP A 30 0.41 3.03 5.16
C ASP A 30 0.04 1.71 4.50
N LEU A 31 0.76 1.34 3.44
CA LEU A 31 0.67 0.04 2.79
C LEU A 31 2.00 -0.71 2.99
N TYR A 32 1.87 -1.89 3.59
CA TYR A 32 2.96 -2.84 3.79
C TYR A 32 2.80 -4.01 2.84
N ILE A 33 3.88 -4.43 2.18
CA ILE A 33 3.91 -5.60 1.29
C ILE A 33 5.16 -6.44 1.58
N GLU A 34 5.00 -7.76 1.64
CA GLU A 34 6.10 -8.73 1.72
C GLU A 34 5.73 -10.01 0.97
N LEU A 35 6.71 -10.88 0.69
CA LEU A 35 6.41 -12.22 0.18
C LEU A 35 5.59 -13.01 1.20
N ASP A 36 4.63 -13.80 0.71
CA ASP A 36 3.94 -14.74 1.56
C ASP A 36 4.77 -16.02 1.74
N GLY A 37 4.85 -16.50 2.98
CA GLY A 37 5.58 -17.73 3.32
C GLY A 37 7.10 -17.57 3.53
N GLU A 38 7.76 -16.63 2.83
CA GLU A 38 9.21 -16.40 2.94
C GLU A 38 9.55 -15.07 3.63
N LYS A 39 10.55 -15.10 4.51
CA LYS A 39 11.07 -13.89 5.16
C LYS A 39 12.08 -13.19 4.24
N GLY A 40 11.60 -12.22 3.47
CA GLY A 40 12.45 -11.32 2.69
C GLY A 40 12.25 -9.83 3.03
N GLN A 41 12.53 -8.96 2.08
CA GLN A 41 12.49 -7.52 2.28
C GLN A 41 11.05 -7.02 2.22
N ARG A 42 10.65 -6.23 3.21
CA ARG A 42 9.36 -5.55 3.21
C ARG A 42 9.40 -4.29 2.35
N LEU A 43 8.33 -4.02 1.64
CA LEU A 43 8.04 -2.74 1.01
C LEU A 43 7.05 -1.95 1.86
N MET A 44 7.34 -0.66 2.05
CA MET A 44 6.52 0.31 2.77
C MET A 44 6.26 1.50 1.87
N VAL A 45 4.99 1.86 1.70
CA VAL A 45 4.58 3.04 0.95
C VAL A 45 3.42 3.74 1.65
N LYS A 46 3.22 5.01 1.32
CA LYS A 46 2.18 5.87 1.88
C LYS A 46 1.26 6.34 0.77
N PHE A 47 0.00 6.56 1.12
CA PHE A 47 -0.99 7.19 0.25
C PHE A 47 -1.74 8.26 1.02
N ASP A 48 -2.03 9.37 0.35
CA ASP A 48 -2.96 10.35 0.89
C ASP A 48 -4.38 9.77 0.88
N TYR A 49 -5.23 10.19 1.81
CA TYR A 49 -6.62 9.76 1.82
C TYR A 49 -7.47 10.34 0.66
N HIS A 50 -6.92 11.34 -0.04
CA HIS A 50 -7.60 12.09 -1.11
C HIS A 50 -9.01 12.53 -0.72
N HIS A 51 -9.18 13.04 0.50
CA HIS A 51 -10.49 13.44 1.03
C HIS A 51 -11.16 14.49 0.15
N LYS A 52 -12.42 14.24 -0.19
CA LYS A 52 -13.31 15.28 -0.73
C LYS A 52 -14.02 15.96 0.41
N ARG A 53 -13.85 17.29 0.52
CA ARG A 53 -14.64 18.12 1.43
C ARG A 53 -16.05 18.28 0.88
N ILE A 54 -17.04 17.79 1.61
CA ILE A 54 -18.45 17.98 1.30
C ILE A 54 -18.99 18.99 2.30
N GLN A 55 -19.46 20.13 1.79
CA GLN A 55 -20.12 21.14 2.59
C GLN A 55 -21.62 20.96 2.47
N THR A 56 -22.28 20.76 3.61
CA THR A 56 -23.73 20.89 3.79
C THR A 56 -24.02 22.15 4.58
N ASN A 57 -25.27 22.63 4.53
CA ASN A 57 -25.68 23.95 5.04
C ASN A 57 -25.10 24.33 6.42
N ASP A 58 -24.92 23.36 7.33
CA ASP A 58 -24.38 23.58 8.68
C ASP A 58 -23.18 22.70 9.04
N SER A 59 -22.55 21.99 8.09
CA SER A 59 -21.48 21.03 8.40
C SER A 59 -20.51 20.76 7.26
N VAL A 60 -19.31 20.31 7.63
CA VAL A 60 -18.28 19.84 6.71
C VAL A 60 -18.00 18.38 7.00
N SER A 61 -18.24 17.51 6.04
CA SER A 61 -17.81 16.12 6.10
C SER A 61 -16.64 15.88 5.15
N LEU A 62 -15.74 14.97 5.54
CA LEU A 62 -14.66 14.48 4.70
C LEU A 62 -15.06 13.11 4.16
N GLN A 63 -15.21 12.99 2.85
CA GLN A 63 -15.47 11.72 2.20
C GLN A 63 -14.16 11.14 1.67
N GLN A 64 -13.75 9.98 2.17
CA GLN A 64 -12.61 9.24 1.64
C GLN A 64 -12.86 8.83 0.19
N GLN A 65 -11.90 9.16 -0.70
CA GLN A 65 -11.95 8.80 -2.12
C GLN A 65 -10.94 7.71 -2.48
N PHE A 66 -9.96 7.47 -1.60
CA PHE A 66 -8.91 6.51 -1.85
C PHE A 66 -9.19 5.17 -1.17
N LEU A 67 -9.06 4.08 -1.92
CA LEU A 67 -9.16 2.72 -1.40
C LEU A 67 -7.98 1.92 -1.94
N VAL A 68 -7.22 1.28 -1.06
CA VAL A 68 -6.15 0.37 -1.48
C VAL A 68 -6.78 -0.89 -2.08
N THR A 69 -6.79 -0.96 -3.42
CA THR A 69 -7.31 -2.09 -4.19
C THR A 69 -6.19 -3.06 -4.59
N PRO A 70 -6.50 -4.31 -4.97
CA PRO A 70 -5.50 -5.23 -5.51
C PRO A 70 -4.72 -4.67 -6.71
N ASP A 71 -5.34 -3.85 -7.55
CA ASP A 71 -4.65 -3.22 -8.70
C ASP A 71 -3.64 -2.16 -8.23
N ILE A 72 -3.96 -1.37 -7.20
CA ILE A 72 -3.00 -0.44 -6.56
C ILE A 72 -1.83 -1.22 -5.95
N VAL A 73 -2.10 -2.34 -5.28
CA VAL A 73 -1.07 -3.19 -4.69
C VAL A 73 -0.15 -3.76 -5.77
N ARG A 74 -0.70 -4.23 -6.90
CA ARG A 74 0.08 -4.70 -8.05
C ARG A 74 0.97 -3.58 -8.61
N GLN A 75 0.43 -2.39 -8.84
CA GLN A 75 1.20 -1.23 -9.31
C GLN A 75 2.31 -0.84 -8.32
N THR A 76 2.04 -0.96 -7.02
CA THR A 76 3.02 -0.71 -5.94
C THR A 76 4.17 -1.72 -5.98
N ILE A 77 3.86 -3.00 -6.20
CA ILE A 77 4.86 -4.07 -6.37
C ILE A 77 5.76 -3.77 -7.58
N ASP A 78 5.16 -3.43 -8.72
CA ASP A 78 5.89 -3.11 -9.95
C ASP A 78 6.81 -1.90 -9.76
N TYR A 79 6.29 -0.85 -9.10
CA TYR A 79 7.08 0.34 -8.76
C TYR A 79 8.20 0.02 -7.78
N GLY A 80 7.92 -0.79 -6.75
CA GLY A 80 8.90 -1.24 -5.78
C GLY A 80 10.08 -1.95 -6.44
N LYS A 81 9.81 -2.95 -7.29
CA LYS A 81 10.83 -3.69 -8.02
C LYS A 81 11.73 -2.75 -8.85
N LYS A 82 11.13 -1.77 -9.54
CA LYS A 82 11.87 -0.75 -10.30
C LYS A 82 12.75 0.16 -9.43
N ASN A 83 12.40 0.36 -8.17
CA ASN A 83 13.14 1.20 -7.21
C ASN A 83 14.04 0.39 -6.27
N GLY A 84 14.43 -0.83 -6.67
CA GLY A 84 15.40 -1.64 -5.93
C GLY A 84 14.81 -2.43 -4.77
N TRP A 85 13.49 -2.61 -4.71
CA TRP A 85 12.88 -3.55 -3.79
C TRP A 85 13.23 -4.98 -4.20
N LYS A 86 13.75 -5.74 -3.24
CA LYS A 86 14.15 -7.13 -3.45
C LYS A 86 13.36 -8.05 -2.53
N PRO A 87 12.16 -8.48 -2.95
CA PRO A 87 11.22 -9.20 -2.09
C PRO A 87 11.79 -10.48 -1.47
N SER A 88 12.66 -11.21 -2.18
CA SER A 88 13.27 -12.46 -1.72
C SER A 88 14.54 -12.28 -0.88
N GLU A 89 15.16 -11.10 -0.86
CA GLU A 89 16.40 -10.87 -0.11
C GLU A 89 16.08 -10.40 1.30
N LYS A 90 16.82 -10.88 2.31
CA LYS A 90 16.70 -10.31 3.67
C LYS A 90 17.30 -8.92 3.69
N GLY A 91 16.56 -7.95 4.24
CA GLY A 91 17.04 -6.58 4.34
C GLY A 91 16.18 -5.70 5.22
N LYS A 92 16.61 -4.45 5.42
CA LYS A 92 15.77 -3.42 6.01
C LYS A 92 14.57 -3.15 5.10
N PRO A 93 13.40 -2.80 5.65
CA PRO A 93 12.27 -2.38 4.82
C PRO A 93 12.68 -1.29 3.84
N LEU A 94 12.23 -1.41 2.59
CA LEU A 94 12.34 -0.33 1.63
C LEU A 94 11.13 0.58 1.82
N ASP A 95 11.37 1.81 2.25
CA ASP A 95 10.35 2.85 2.37
C ASP A 95 10.43 3.78 1.15
N LEU A 96 9.39 3.80 0.33
CA LEU A 96 9.29 4.69 -0.82
C LEU A 96 8.45 5.94 -0.54
N ASN A 97 8.01 6.14 0.71
CA ASN A 97 7.13 7.22 1.13
C ASN A 97 5.88 7.31 0.26
N HIS A 98 5.42 8.53 -0.05
CA HIS A 98 4.24 8.77 -0.86
C HIS A 98 4.50 8.43 -2.32
N ILE A 99 3.67 7.58 -2.89
CA ILE A 99 3.77 7.16 -4.30
C ILE A 99 2.47 7.42 -5.08
N ASP A 100 1.58 8.25 -4.55
CA ASP A 100 0.28 8.60 -5.12
C ASP A 100 0.37 9.09 -6.57
N ASP A 101 1.47 9.77 -6.92
CA ASP A 101 1.75 10.29 -8.27
C ASP A 101 2.42 9.27 -9.20
N LYS A 102 2.79 8.10 -8.67
CA LYS A 102 3.47 7.01 -9.41
C LYS A 102 2.54 5.87 -9.78
N ILE A 103 1.31 5.89 -9.25
CA ILE A 103 0.29 4.87 -9.52
C ILE A 103 -0.99 5.52 -10.04
N ASN A 104 -1.79 4.74 -10.76
CA ASN A 104 -3.11 5.13 -11.18
C ASN A 104 -4.15 4.64 -10.16
N TRP A 105 -4.62 5.55 -9.31
CA TRP A 105 -5.64 5.29 -8.28
C TRP A 105 -7.04 5.84 -8.60
N LYS A 106 -7.15 6.70 -9.62
CA LYS A 106 -8.44 7.23 -10.12
C LYS A 106 -8.90 6.38 -11.31
N LYS A 107 -9.62 5.30 -11.03
CA LYS A 107 -10.40 4.59 -12.07
C LYS A 107 -11.85 5.01 -12.03
#